data_AF-A0A9P4I4Q0-F1
#
_entry.id   AF-A0A9P4I4Q0-F1
#
_cell.length_a   1.000
_cell.length_b   1.000
_cell.length_c   1.000
_cell.angle_alpha   90.00
_cell.angle_beta   90.00
_cell.angle_gamma   90.00
#
_symmetry.space_group_name_H-M   'P 1'
#
loop_
_entity.id
_entity.type
_entity.pdbx_description
1 polymer ?
#
loop_
_entity_poly.entity_id
_entity_poly.type
_entity_poly.pdbx_seq_one_letter_code
_entity_poly.pdbx_strand_id
1 'polypeptide(L)'
;RSLAESLDAELLMYLAQRRITPGFLNEIDLFLRGHPELAEYTPDFVRRFNNARPLAAYRFFLKGYTRPARYVPGILPERDDQITLPHELPSVASTVDDELVDFFDGYEYRYDILRRIDDQVRALCNFLRSGGRLTWTQRLLVGLTLFGNPVDAYKHYEYNYQTEWLPHRYLPEHVVLSEVPKEPDYSVPTARVRTLDGADDKTRHTFLNTRRKMARANDAGV
;
A
#
# COMPACT_ATOMS: atom_id res chain seq x y z
N ARG A 1 -15.80 17.42 2.28
CA ARG A 1 -14.81 18.12 1.42
C ARG A 1 -14.49 17.24 0.22
N SER A 2 -14.13 17.81 -0.92
CA SER A 2 -13.62 17.10 -2.10
C SER A 2 -12.14 17.45 -2.30
N LEU A 3 -11.24 16.46 -2.37
CA LEU A 3 -9.82 16.69 -2.68
C LEU A 3 -9.60 16.86 -4.18
N ALA A 4 -10.32 16.12 -5.02
CA ALA A 4 -10.17 16.17 -6.48
C ALA A 4 -10.59 17.51 -7.07
N GLU A 5 -11.58 18.18 -6.45
CA GLU A 5 -12.03 19.53 -6.84
C GLU A 5 -11.19 20.63 -6.16
N SER A 6 -10.23 20.26 -5.31
CA SER A 6 -9.36 21.23 -4.66
C SER A 6 -8.36 21.80 -5.66
N LEU A 7 -8.39 23.11 -5.86
CA LEU A 7 -7.36 23.86 -6.63
C LEU A 7 -6.17 24.28 -5.74
N ASP A 8 -5.91 23.54 -4.66
CA ASP A 8 -4.85 23.84 -3.71
C ASP A 8 -3.47 23.63 -4.35
N ALA A 9 -2.71 24.71 -4.47
CA ALA A 9 -1.42 24.70 -5.15
C ALA A 9 -0.39 23.81 -4.44
N GLU A 10 -0.38 23.77 -3.11
CA GLU A 10 0.56 22.94 -2.33
C GLU A 10 0.30 21.45 -2.58
N LEU A 11 -0.96 21.01 -2.58
CA LEU A 11 -1.35 19.65 -2.91
C LEU A 11 -0.94 19.28 -4.34
N LEU A 12 -1.24 20.12 -5.32
CA LEU A 12 -0.92 19.82 -6.72
C LEU A 12 0.59 19.78 -6.97
N MET A 13 1.36 20.70 -6.37
CA MET A 13 2.82 20.67 -6.42
C MET A 13 3.38 19.42 -5.77
N TYR A 14 2.82 19.02 -4.62
CA TYR A 14 3.22 17.79 -3.94
C TYR A 14 2.99 16.55 -4.82
N LEU A 15 1.81 16.41 -5.43
CA LEU A 15 1.52 15.27 -6.32
C LEU A 15 2.47 15.26 -7.52
N ALA A 16 2.75 16.41 -8.12
CA ALA A 16 3.71 16.53 -9.22
C ALA A 16 5.12 16.10 -8.80
N GLN A 17 5.60 16.55 -7.64
CA GLN A 17 6.89 16.16 -7.08
C GLN A 17 6.97 14.64 -6.82
N ARG A 18 5.88 14.05 -6.32
CA ARG A 18 5.76 12.60 -6.10
C ARG A 18 5.45 11.81 -7.37
N ARG A 19 5.22 12.49 -8.50
CA ARG A 19 4.81 11.90 -9.79
C ARG A 19 3.53 11.07 -9.68
N ILE A 20 2.63 11.50 -8.79
CA ILE A 20 1.31 10.91 -8.56
C ILE A 20 0.32 11.60 -9.50
N THR A 21 -0.55 10.84 -10.16
CA THR A 21 -1.59 11.42 -11.01
C THR A 21 -2.63 12.16 -10.16
N PRO A 22 -3.06 13.37 -10.55
CA PRO A 22 -4.19 14.04 -9.91
C PRO A 22 -5.47 13.20 -9.90
N GLY A 23 -5.60 12.27 -10.85
CA GLY A 23 -6.70 11.31 -10.91
C GLY A 23 -6.87 10.51 -9.62
N PHE A 24 -5.78 10.26 -8.88
CA PHE A 24 -5.81 9.54 -7.61
C PHE A 24 -6.66 10.24 -6.54
N LEU A 25 -6.78 11.56 -6.57
CA LEU A 25 -7.63 12.29 -5.63
C LEU A 25 -9.12 11.91 -5.78
N ASN A 26 -9.56 11.56 -7.01
CA ASN A 26 -10.91 11.07 -7.23
C ASN A 26 -11.16 9.73 -6.55
N GLU A 27 -10.14 8.86 -6.48
CA GLU A 27 -10.26 7.57 -5.78
C GLU A 27 -10.49 7.81 -4.28
N ILE A 28 -9.78 8.77 -3.69
CA ILE A 28 -9.96 9.16 -2.28
C ILE A 28 -11.37 9.71 -2.05
N ASP A 29 -11.84 10.61 -2.92
CA ASP A 29 -13.18 11.17 -2.77
C ASP A 29 -14.28 10.12 -2.97
N LEU A 30 -14.10 9.19 -3.91
CA LEU A 30 -15.01 8.06 -4.12
C LEU A 30 -15.03 7.13 -2.90
N PHE A 31 -13.87 6.83 -2.31
CA PHE A 31 -13.80 6.07 -1.06
C PHE A 31 -14.60 6.75 0.05
N LEU A 32 -14.35 8.04 0.30
CA LEU A 32 -15.05 8.77 1.37
C LEU A 32 -16.56 8.88 1.13
N ARG A 33 -17.00 9.00 -0.12
CA ARG A 33 -18.43 8.98 -0.48
C ARG A 33 -19.05 7.58 -0.35
N GLY A 34 -18.27 6.54 -0.59
CA GLY A 34 -18.69 5.15 -0.46
C GLY A 34 -18.83 4.67 0.98
N HIS A 35 -18.26 5.41 1.94
CA HIS A 35 -18.26 5.07 3.37
C HIS A 35 -18.86 6.16 4.26
N PRO A 36 -20.15 6.54 4.08
CA PRO A 36 -20.81 7.54 4.91
C PRO A 36 -20.87 7.17 6.41
N GLU A 37 -20.86 5.88 6.73
CA GLU A 37 -20.85 5.33 8.10
C GLU A 37 -19.65 5.79 8.94
N LEU A 38 -18.57 6.24 8.30
CA LEU A 38 -17.42 6.83 8.99
C LEU A 38 -17.78 8.07 9.82
N ALA A 39 -18.83 8.80 9.44
CA ALA A 39 -19.31 9.97 10.19
C ALA A 39 -19.89 9.59 11.56
N GLU A 40 -20.47 8.39 11.68
CA GLU A 40 -21.05 7.86 12.90
C GLU A 40 -20.00 7.17 13.77
N TYR A 41 -19.24 6.25 13.18
CA TYR A 41 -18.31 5.39 13.93
C TYR A 41 -16.92 5.99 14.12
N THR A 42 -16.51 6.93 13.27
CA THR A 42 -15.19 7.59 13.34
C THR A 42 -15.27 9.11 13.18
N PRO A 43 -16.08 9.82 14.01
CA PRO A 43 -16.33 11.25 13.84
C PRO A 43 -15.05 12.09 13.95
N ASP A 44 -14.07 11.65 14.74
CA ASP A 44 -12.78 12.34 14.88
C ASP A 44 -11.94 12.31 13.59
N PHE A 45 -11.96 11.19 12.86
CA PHE A 45 -11.31 11.08 11.55
C PHE A 45 -11.96 12.05 10.56
N VAL A 46 -13.29 12.03 10.47
CA VAL A 46 -14.06 12.90 9.57
C VAL A 46 -13.83 14.37 9.90
N ARG A 47 -13.86 14.74 11.18
CA ARG A 47 -13.59 16.11 11.65
C ARG A 47 -12.18 16.54 11.30
N ARG A 48 -11.16 15.72 11.60
CA ARG A 48 -9.76 16.05 11.32
C ARG A 48 -9.48 16.19 9.83
N PHE A 49 -10.01 15.27 9.01
CA PHE A 49 -9.87 15.32 7.56
C PHE A 49 -10.51 16.58 6.95
N ASN A 50 -11.73 16.93 7.38
CA ASN A 50 -12.45 18.09 6.85
C ASN A 50 -11.91 19.44 7.35
N ASN A 51 -11.25 19.49 8.52
CA ASN A 51 -10.70 20.73 9.08
C ASN A 51 -9.23 20.99 8.73
N ALA A 52 -8.47 19.99 8.29
CA ALA A 52 -7.08 20.16 7.87
C ALA A 52 -6.95 21.01 6.59
N ARG A 53 -5.75 21.41 6.15
CA ARG A 53 -5.55 21.90 4.77
C ARG A 53 -5.57 20.73 3.77
N PRO A 54 -5.85 20.93 2.46
CA PRO A 54 -5.95 19.83 1.50
C PRO A 54 -4.74 18.88 1.47
N LEU A 55 -3.51 19.41 1.42
CA LEU A 55 -2.29 18.58 1.50
C LEU A 55 -2.20 17.80 2.82
N ALA A 56 -2.52 18.44 3.94
CA ALA A 56 -2.49 17.78 5.25
C ALA A 56 -3.59 16.70 5.38
N ALA A 57 -4.78 16.94 4.83
CA ALA A 57 -5.86 15.96 4.77
C ALA A 57 -5.47 14.76 3.89
N TYR A 58 -4.85 15.01 2.74
CA TYR A 58 -4.31 13.98 1.87
C TYR A 58 -3.27 13.10 2.58
N ARG A 59 -2.26 13.70 3.23
CA ARG A 59 -1.24 12.96 3.99
C ARG A 59 -1.84 12.17 5.15
N PHE A 60 -2.79 12.77 5.86
CA PHE A 60 -3.51 12.12 6.95
C PHE A 60 -4.27 10.87 6.46
N PHE A 61 -4.96 10.96 5.33
CA PHE A 61 -5.61 9.82 4.68
C PHE A 61 -4.59 8.75 4.27
N LEU A 62 -3.46 9.14 3.68
CA LEU A 62 -2.46 8.17 3.22
C LEU A 62 -1.82 7.33 4.33
N LYS A 63 -1.78 7.83 5.58
CA LYS A 63 -1.25 7.09 6.73
C LYS A 63 -2.05 5.81 7.01
N GLY A 64 -3.36 5.85 6.76
CA GLY A 64 -4.23 4.68 6.95
C GLY A 64 -4.58 3.92 5.68
N TYR A 65 -4.31 4.49 4.50
CA TYR A 65 -4.65 3.90 3.21
C TYR A 65 -3.67 2.79 2.80
N THR A 66 -4.18 1.61 2.46
CA THR A 66 -3.35 0.40 2.30
C THR A 66 -2.91 0.13 0.87
N ARG A 67 -3.49 0.85 -0.10
CA ARG A 67 -3.13 0.71 -1.51
C ARG A 67 -2.06 1.74 -1.90
N PRO A 68 -1.14 1.37 -2.80
CA PRO A 68 -0.22 2.34 -3.41
C PRO A 68 -0.95 3.47 -4.13
N ALA A 69 -0.32 4.64 -4.25
CA ALA A 69 -0.81 5.72 -5.07
C ALA A 69 -0.86 5.35 -6.57
N ARG A 70 -1.53 6.17 -7.38
CA ARG A 70 -1.49 6.05 -8.85
C ARG A 70 -0.44 6.99 -9.41
N TYR A 71 0.55 6.43 -10.07
CA TYR A 71 1.63 7.21 -10.67
C TYR A 71 1.24 7.71 -12.06
N VAL A 72 1.88 8.79 -12.50
CA VAL A 72 1.79 9.25 -13.88
C VAL A 72 2.23 8.11 -14.83
N PRO A 73 1.55 7.89 -15.96
CA PRO A 73 1.93 6.84 -16.91
C PRO A 73 3.41 6.92 -17.31
N GLY A 74 4.07 5.77 -17.36
CA GLY A 74 5.49 5.65 -17.70
C GLY A 74 6.48 5.82 -16.55
N ILE A 75 6.03 6.20 -15.34
CA ILE A 75 6.91 6.28 -14.16
C ILE A 75 7.26 4.90 -13.61
N LEU A 76 6.25 4.03 -13.51
CA LEU A 76 6.45 2.64 -13.08
C LEU A 76 6.60 1.72 -14.30
N PRO A 77 7.51 0.74 -14.24
CA PRO A 77 7.75 -0.18 -15.34
C PRO A 77 6.55 -1.11 -15.56
N GLU A 78 5.98 -1.08 -16.76
CA GLU A 78 4.93 -2.00 -17.19
C GLU A 78 5.51 -3.31 -17.71
N ARG A 79 6.77 -3.32 -18.14
CA ARG A 79 7.50 -4.47 -18.70
C ARG A 79 8.92 -4.55 -18.14
N ASP A 80 9.52 -5.75 -18.15
CA ASP A 80 10.84 -5.98 -17.56
C ASP A 80 11.95 -5.21 -18.31
N ASP A 81 11.81 -5.06 -19.62
CA ASP A 81 12.73 -4.30 -20.50
C ASP A 81 12.72 -2.79 -20.23
N GLN A 82 11.74 -2.29 -19.46
CA GLN A 82 11.67 -0.90 -19.02
C GLN A 82 12.41 -0.67 -17.70
N ILE A 83 12.88 -1.72 -17.01
CA ILE A 83 13.64 -1.58 -15.77
C ILE A 83 15.11 -1.35 -16.10
N THR A 84 15.52 -0.09 -16.05
CA THR A 84 16.95 0.26 -16.06
C THR A 84 17.50 0.13 -14.65
N LEU A 85 18.20 -0.98 -14.37
CA LEU A 85 18.82 -1.21 -13.07
C LEU A 85 20.07 -0.32 -12.89
N PRO A 86 20.16 0.47 -11.81
CA PRO A 86 21.39 1.18 -11.50
C PRO A 86 22.51 0.18 -11.14
N HIS A 87 23.76 0.66 -11.20
CA HIS A 87 24.91 -0.15 -10.79
C HIS A 87 24.80 -0.53 -9.31
N GLU A 88 24.53 0.48 -8.47
CA GLU A 88 24.23 0.34 -7.06
C GLU A 88 22.73 0.55 -6.83
N LEU A 89 22.09 -0.38 -6.11
CA LEU A 89 20.66 -0.28 -5.81
C LEU A 89 20.45 0.68 -4.63
N PRO A 90 19.53 1.65 -4.73
CA PRO A 90 19.16 2.49 -3.61
C PRO A 90 18.53 1.64 -2.50
N SER A 91 18.79 2.00 -1.24
CA SER A 91 18.22 1.34 -0.06
C SER A 91 17.10 2.19 0.51
N VAL A 92 15.90 1.62 0.56
CA VAL A 92 14.71 2.23 1.16
C VAL A 92 14.93 2.46 2.65
N ALA A 93 15.63 1.55 3.34
CA ALA A 93 15.93 1.69 4.76
C ALA A 93 16.80 2.91 5.07
N SER A 94 17.66 3.33 4.14
CA SER A 94 18.53 4.49 4.26
C SER A 94 17.93 5.79 3.72
N THR A 95 16.79 5.72 3.03
CA THR A 95 16.15 6.89 2.42
C THR A 95 15.62 7.86 3.49
N VAL A 96 16.01 9.12 3.37
CA VAL A 96 15.45 10.22 4.15
C VAL A 96 14.23 10.76 3.41
N ASP A 97 13.05 10.44 3.93
CA ASP A 97 11.77 10.86 3.38
C ASP A 97 10.80 11.16 4.53
N ASP A 98 10.29 12.40 4.58
CA ASP A 98 9.42 12.86 5.68
C ASP A 98 8.10 12.08 5.73
N GLU A 99 7.55 11.70 4.58
CA GLU A 99 6.31 10.93 4.53
C GLU A 99 6.53 9.52 5.06
N LEU A 100 7.69 8.92 4.75
CA LEU A 100 8.09 7.64 5.32
C LEU A 100 8.30 7.72 6.83
N VAL A 101 8.90 8.81 7.32
CA VAL A 101 9.04 9.06 8.77
C VAL A 101 7.66 9.18 9.42
N ASP A 102 6.80 10.05 8.89
CA ASP A 102 5.45 10.31 9.41
C ASP A 102 4.54 9.06 9.36
N PHE A 103 4.70 8.23 8.32
CA PHE A 103 3.95 6.99 8.14
C PHE A 103 4.26 5.99 9.25
N PHE A 104 5.55 5.86 9.60
CA PHE A 104 6.03 4.96 10.66
C PHE A 104 6.09 5.62 12.04
N ASP A 105 5.67 6.88 12.18
CA ASP A 105 5.61 7.54 13.49
C ASP A 105 4.68 6.74 14.44
N GLY A 106 5.26 6.29 15.56
CA GLY A 106 4.64 5.38 16.52
C GLY A 106 4.95 3.88 16.34
N TYR A 107 5.76 3.49 15.34
CA TYR A 107 6.12 2.10 15.05
C TYR A 107 7.62 1.85 15.20
N GLU A 108 8.01 0.90 16.07
CA GLU A 108 9.42 0.62 16.38
C GLU A 108 10.16 -0.17 15.29
N TYR A 109 9.43 -0.91 14.45
CA TYR A 109 10.01 -1.90 13.51
C TYR A 109 10.26 -1.37 12.09
N ARG A 110 10.24 -0.04 11.90
CA ARG A 110 10.44 0.59 10.59
C ARG A 110 11.68 0.07 9.86
N TYR A 111 12.84 0.12 10.53
CA TYR A 111 14.10 -0.23 9.86
C TYR A 111 14.17 -1.70 9.45
N ASP A 112 13.60 -2.60 10.26
CA ASP A 112 13.62 -4.03 9.97
C ASP A 112 12.81 -4.36 8.72
N ILE A 113 11.60 -3.82 8.61
CA ILE A 113 10.76 -4.08 7.43
C ILE A 113 11.32 -3.44 6.17
N LEU A 114 11.89 -2.25 6.25
CA LEU A 114 12.52 -1.60 5.11
C LEU A 114 13.78 -2.35 4.63
N ARG A 115 14.58 -2.90 5.55
CA ARG A 115 15.73 -3.75 5.18
C ARG A 115 15.29 -5.04 4.49
N ARG A 116 14.18 -5.65 4.93
CA ARG A 116 13.61 -6.83 4.25
C ARG A 116 13.15 -6.51 2.82
N ILE A 117 12.60 -5.30 2.59
CA ILE A 117 12.28 -4.82 1.25
C ILE A 117 13.55 -4.72 0.41
N ASP A 118 14.61 -4.10 0.95
CA ASP A 118 15.89 -3.94 0.25
C ASP A 118 16.50 -5.29 -0.15
N ASP A 119 16.48 -6.27 0.75
CA ASP A 119 17.00 -7.61 0.46
C ASP A 119 16.17 -8.33 -0.62
N GLN A 120 14.84 -8.21 -0.55
CA GLN A 120 13.93 -8.77 -1.55
C GLN A 120 14.15 -8.13 -2.93
N VAL A 121 14.29 -6.81 -2.99
CA VAL A 121 14.54 -6.08 -4.24
C VAL A 121 15.91 -6.42 -4.80
N ARG A 122 16.95 -6.54 -3.96
CA ARG A 122 18.29 -6.95 -4.39
C ARG A 122 18.27 -8.34 -5.04
N ALA A 123 17.55 -9.29 -4.44
CA ALA A 123 17.39 -10.63 -5.02
C ALA A 123 16.69 -10.60 -6.39
N LEU A 124 15.61 -9.80 -6.53
CA LEU A 124 14.88 -9.66 -7.80
C LEU A 124 15.72 -8.98 -8.89
N CYS A 125 16.48 -7.95 -8.53
CA CYS A 125 17.38 -7.26 -9.45
C CYS A 125 18.50 -8.19 -9.95
N ASN A 126 19.06 -9.01 -9.06
CA ASN A 126 20.06 -10.01 -9.47
C ASN A 126 19.47 -11.06 -10.41
N PHE A 127 18.25 -11.52 -10.14
CA PHE A 127 17.53 -12.45 -11.02
C PHE A 127 17.26 -11.84 -12.41
N LEU A 128 16.86 -10.56 -12.47
CA LEU A 128 16.75 -9.81 -13.73
C LEU A 128 18.09 -9.71 -14.47
N ARG A 129 19.18 -9.37 -13.78
CA ARG A 129 20.52 -9.29 -14.37
C ARG A 129 20.98 -10.62 -14.96
N SER A 130 20.54 -11.75 -14.40
CA SER A 130 20.79 -13.09 -14.96
C SER A 130 19.87 -13.48 -16.13
N GLY A 131 19.03 -12.57 -16.62
CA GLY A 131 18.09 -12.83 -17.73
C GLY A 131 16.74 -13.44 -17.29
N GLY A 132 16.47 -13.46 -15.98
CA GLY A 132 15.18 -13.88 -15.45
C GLY A 132 14.06 -12.91 -15.82
N ARG A 133 12.81 -13.38 -15.77
CA ARG A 133 11.60 -12.56 -16.01
C ARG A 133 10.80 -12.40 -14.74
N LEU A 134 10.44 -11.16 -14.41
CA LEU A 134 9.66 -10.88 -13.22
C LEU A 134 8.17 -11.02 -13.50
N THR A 135 7.45 -11.51 -12.50
CA THR A 135 5.99 -11.38 -12.44
C THR A 135 5.61 -9.90 -12.28
N TRP A 136 4.37 -9.55 -12.62
CA TRP A 136 3.85 -8.19 -12.44
C TRP A 136 4.04 -7.68 -10.99
N THR A 137 3.78 -8.52 -9.99
CA THR A 137 3.91 -8.15 -8.57
C THR A 137 5.36 -7.83 -8.20
N GLN A 138 6.31 -8.61 -8.70
CA GLN A 138 7.75 -8.38 -8.49
C GLN A 138 8.25 -7.14 -9.22
N ARG A 139 7.82 -6.96 -10.47
CA ARG A 139 8.11 -5.76 -11.27
C ARG A 139 7.62 -4.50 -10.56
N LEU A 140 6.41 -4.54 -10.00
CA LEU A 140 5.85 -3.41 -9.28
C LEU A 140 6.63 -3.11 -7.99
N LEU A 141 7.06 -4.13 -7.23
CA LEU A 141 7.89 -3.91 -6.04
C LEU A 141 9.22 -3.23 -6.39
N VAL A 142 9.91 -3.73 -7.43
CA VAL A 142 11.15 -3.13 -7.93
C VAL A 142 10.90 -1.71 -8.43
N GLY A 143 9.83 -1.50 -9.21
CA GLY A 143 9.46 -0.20 -9.75
C GLY A 143 9.15 0.83 -8.66
N LEU A 144 8.37 0.47 -7.64
CA LEU A 144 8.05 1.35 -6.52
C LEU A 144 9.30 1.70 -5.70
N THR A 145 10.21 0.75 -5.53
CA THR A 145 11.46 0.96 -4.78
C THR A 145 12.44 1.86 -5.52
N LEU A 146 12.56 1.71 -6.85
CA LEU A 146 13.52 2.47 -7.66
C LEU A 146 12.98 3.83 -8.12
N PHE A 147 11.68 3.89 -8.43
CA PHE A 147 11.07 5.04 -9.13
C PHE A 147 9.84 5.60 -8.41
N GLY A 148 9.29 4.89 -7.42
CA GLY A 148 8.09 5.31 -6.70
C GLY A 148 8.40 5.97 -5.35
N ASN A 149 7.39 5.97 -4.50
CA ASN A 149 7.45 6.42 -3.12
C ASN A 149 7.80 5.23 -2.20
N PRO A 150 8.78 5.38 -1.28
CA PRO A 150 9.09 4.39 -0.25
C PRO A 150 7.88 3.85 0.51
N VAL A 151 6.90 4.69 0.84
CA VAL A 151 5.68 4.29 1.55
C VAL A 151 4.84 3.32 0.70
N ASP A 152 4.75 3.56 -0.60
CA ASP A 152 4.03 2.67 -1.51
C ASP A 152 4.75 1.34 -1.72
N ALA A 153 6.08 1.35 -1.74
CA ALA A 153 6.88 0.13 -1.76
C ALA A 153 6.62 -0.72 -0.51
N TYR A 154 6.53 -0.08 0.67
CA TYR A 154 6.12 -0.73 1.91
C TYR A 154 4.71 -1.34 1.81
N LYS A 155 3.70 -0.54 1.42
CA LYS A 155 2.31 -1.01 1.29
C LYS A 155 2.21 -2.23 0.37
N HIS A 156 2.89 -2.18 -0.77
CA HIS A 156 2.93 -3.28 -1.72
C HIS A 156 3.66 -4.50 -1.16
N TYR A 157 4.77 -4.31 -0.45
CA TYR A 157 5.50 -5.38 0.21
C TYR A 157 4.67 -6.07 1.29
N GLU A 158 4.07 -5.29 2.20
CA GLU A 158 3.24 -5.80 3.29
C GLU A 158 2.10 -6.66 2.75
N TYR A 159 1.42 -6.20 1.68
CA TYR A 159 0.30 -6.93 1.11
C TYR A 159 0.71 -8.22 0.38
N ASN A 160 1.83 -8.22 -0.35
CA ASN A 160 2.18 -9.31 -1.28
C ASN A 160 3.30 -10.25 -0.80
N TYR A 161 4.16 -9.81 0.12
CA TYR A 161 5.40 -10.51 0.48
C TYR A 161 5.53 -10.84 1.97
N GLN A 162 4.86 -10.09 2.86
CA GLN A 162 4.94 -10.38 4.29
C GLN A 162 4.31 -11.74 4.61
N THR A 163 5.13 -12.64 5.16
CA THR A 163 4.74 -14.02 5.50
C THR A 163 4.60 -14.24 7.00
N GLU A 164 5.27 -13.43 7.82
CA GLU A 164 5.14 -13.46 9.28
C GLU A 164 3.73 -12.98 9.68
N TRP A 165 3.19 -13.56 10.74
CA TRP A 165 1.86 -13.21 11.23
C TRP A 165 1.95 -11.87 11.96
N LEU A 166 1.49 -10.80 11.31
CA LEU A 166 1.09 -9.59 12.02
C LEU A 166 -0.37 -9.77 12.47
N PRO A 167 -0.75 -9.34 13.69
CA PRO A 167 -2.13 -9.39 14.18
C PRO A 167 -3.15 -8.71 13.25
N HIS A 168 -2.68 -7.85 12.34
CA HIS A 168 -3.48 -7.04 11.42
C HIS A 168 -3.66 -7.70 10.03
N ARG A 169 -3.82 -9.03 9.96
CA ARG A 169 -3.76 -9.76 8.68
C ARG A 169 -4.91 -9.52 7.69
N TYR A 170 -5.85 -8.66 8.06
CA TYR A 170 -6.84 -8.05 7.17
C TYR A 170 -6.76 -6.54 7.38
N LEU A 171 -5.97 -5.85 6.55
CA LEU A 171 -6.00 -4.40 6.51
C LEU A 171 -7.08 -4.01 5.48
N PRO A 172 -8.21 -3.39 5.90
CA PRO A 172 -9.19 -2.84 4.96
C PRO A 172 -8.53 -1.85 4.00
N GLU A 173 -9.23 -1.41 2.95
CA GLU A 173 -8.69 -0.38 2.03
C GLU A 173 -8.15 0.86 2.79
N HIS A 174 -8.74 1.20 3.94
CA HIS A 174 -8.16 2.11 4.91
C HIS A 174 -8.40 1.62 6.34
N VAL A 175 -7.40 1.68 7.22
CA VAL A 175 -7.47 1.22 8.63
C VAL A 175 -8.64 1.79 9.45
N VAL A 176 -9.22 2.90 9.01
CA VAL A 176 -10.33 3.57 9.68
C VAL A 176 -11.61 2.72 9.61
N LEU A 177 -11.73 1.87 8.58
CA LEU A 177 -12.84 0.94 8.44
C LEU A 177 -12.79 -0.18 9.47
N SER A 178 -11.66 -0.40 10.16
CA SER A 178 -11.59 -1.36 11.27
C SER A 178 -12.41 -0.94 12.49
N GLU A 179 -12.72 0.36 12.61
CA GLU A 179 -13.54 0.92 13.69
C GLU A 179 -15.04 0.86 13.38
N VAL A 180 -15.42 0.53 12.14
CA VAL A 180 -16.82 0.37 11.74
C VAL A 180 -17.29 -1.03 12.18
N PRO A 181 -18.37 -1.14 12.98
CA PRO A 181 -18.91 -2.43 13.36
C PRO A 181 -19.32 -3.25 12.15
N LYS A 182 -19.04 -4.54 12.21
CA LYS A 182 -19.45 -5.49 11.17
C LYS A 182 -20.88 -5.97 11.45
N GLU A 183 -21.59 -6.38 10.40
CA GLU A 183 -22.95 -6.90 10.54
C GLU A 183 -22.98 -8.11 11.48
N PRO A 184 -24.10 -8.34 12.21
CA PRO A 184 -24.17 -9.39 13.23
C PRO A 184 -23.91 -10.82 12.72
N ASP A 185 -24.16 -11.07 11.44
CA ASP A 185 -23.94 -12.33 10.72
C ASP A 185 -22.60 -12.38 9.97
N TYR A 186 -21.77 -11.36 10.11
CA TYR A 186 -20.47 -11.28 9.47
C TYR A 186 -19.55 -12.41 9.95
N SER A 187 -19.16 -13.26 9.02
CA SER A 187 -18.18 -14.31 9.26
C SER A 187 -16.77 -13.78 9.00
N VAL A 188 -15.99 -13.59 10.07
CA VAL A 188 -14.58 -13.20 9.94
C VAL A 188 -13.87 -14.26 9.09
N PRO A 189 -13.26 -13.88 7.95
CA PRO A 189 -12.58 -14.85 7.13
C PRO A 189 -11.35 -15.41 7.88
N THR A 190 -11.45 -16.64 8.36
CA THR A 190 -10.33 -17.31 9.04
C THR A 190 -9.27 -17.72 8.03
N ALA A 191 -8.06 -17.16 8.17
CA ALA A 191 -6.89 -17.69 7.49
C ALA A 191 -6.62 -19.10 8.05
N ARG A 192 -6.63 -20.13 7.20
CA ARG A 192 -6.15 -21.46 7.62
C ARG A 192 -4.66 -21.34 7.96
N VAL A 193 -4.35 -21.49 9.25
CA VAL A 193 -2.98 -21.57 9.76
C VAL A 193 -2.32 -22.79 9.13
N ARG A 194 -1.16 -22.60 8.50
CA ARG A 194 -0.24 -23.69 8.18
C ARG A 194 0.23 -24.28 9.50
N THR A 195 -0.22 -25.47 9.85
CA THR A 195 0.52 -26.30 10.81
C THR A 195 1.88 -26.60 10.20
N LEU A 196 2.94 -26.41 10.99
CA LEU A 196 4.33 -26.71 10.63
C LEU A 196 4.54 -28.21 10.35
N ASP A 197 3.58 -29.04 10.72
CA ASP A 197 3.64 -30.49 10.56
C ASP A 197 3.11 -30.91 9.19
N GLY A 198 4.05 -30.92 8.24
CA GLY A 198 4.11 -31.84 7.11
C GLY A 198 2.81 -32.27 6.44
N ALA A 199 2.33 -31.47 5.47
CA ALA A 199 1.57 -32.01 4.34
C ALA A 199 1.62 -31.03 3.15
N ASP A 200 2.26 -31.52 2.07
CA ASP A 200 2.19 -31.10 0.68
C ASP A 200 2.66 -29.68 0.27
N ASP A 201 3.85 -29.64 -0.32
CA ASP A 201 4.62 -28.46 -0.76
C ASP A 201 4.12 -27.83 -2.08
N LYS A 202 2.84 -28.01 -2.43
CA LYS A 202 2.22 -27.41 -3.63
C LYS A 202 1.36 -26.17 -3.33
N THR A 203 1.17 -25.83 -2.05
CA THR A 203 0.31 -24.72 -1.62
C THR A 203 1.02 -23.41 -1.27
N ARG A 204 2.35 -23.35 -1.44
CA ARG A 204 3.17 -22.14 -1.13
C ARG A 204 2.77 -20.90 -1.94
N HIS A 205 2.04 -21.04 -3.05
CA HIS A 205 1.68 -19.95 -3.98
C HIS A 205 0.18 -19.66 -4.12
N THR A 206 -0.70 -20.38 -3.40
CA THR A 206 -2.07 -20.60 -3.91
C THR A 206 -3.14 -19.62 -3.42
N PHE A 207 -2.80 -18.65 -2.57
CA PHE A 207 -3.82 -17.78 -1.96
C PHE A 207 -3.65 -16.29 -2.24
N LEU A 208 -2.78 -15.86 -3.15
CA LEU A 208 -2.71 -14.44 -3.55
C LEU A 208 -4.06 -13.99 -4.14
N ASN A 209 -4.64 -14.79 -5.03
CA ASN A 209 -5.94 -14.53 -5.63
C ASN A 209 -7.07 -14.68 -4.62
N THR A 210 -6.96 -15.59 -3.67
CA THR A 210 -7.95 -15.77 -2.59
C THR A 210 -7.93 -14.59 -1.63
N ARG A 211 -6.74 -14.11 -1.21
CA ARG A 211 -6.59 -12.90 -0.37
C ARG A 211 -7.05 -11.64 -1.11
N ARG A 212 -6.78 -11.51 -2.41
CA ARG A 212 -7.33 -10.44 -3.25
C ARG A 212 -8.85 -10.52 -3.42
N LYS A 213 -9.41 -11.71 -3.59
CA LYS A 213 -10.86 -11.94 -3.68
C LYS A 213 -11.55 -11.67 -2.35
N MET A 214 -10.94 -12.05 -1.23
CA MET A 214 -11.45 -11.77 0.13
C MET A 214 -11.34 -10.29 0.48
N ALA A 215 -10.28 -9.61 0.03
CA ALA A 215 -10.17 -8.15 0.14
C ALA A 215 -11.29 -7.46 -0.66
N ARG A 216 -11.48 -7.85 -1.93
CA ARG A 216 -12.55 -7.30 -2.79
C ARG A 216 -13.96 -7.64 -2.33
N ALA A 217 -14.19 -8.84 -1.78
CA ALA A 217 -15.48 -9.24 -1.24
C ALA A 217 -15.81 -8.36 -0.03
N ASN A 218 -14.88 -8.21 0.91
CA ASN A 218 -15.10 -7.35 2.07
C ASN A 218 -15.16 -5.86 1.72
N ASP A 219 -14.39 -5.36 0.74
CA ASP A 219 -14.53 -3.99 0.20
C ASP A 219 -15.93 -3.76 -0.42
N ALA A 220 -16.63 -4.82 -0.82
CA ALA A 220 -18.00 -4.79 -1.32
C ALA A 220 -19.05 -5.14 -0.25
N GLY A 221 -18.65 -5.33 1.01
CA GLY A 221 -19.53 -5.75 2.10
C GLY A 221 -20.00 -7.21 2.02
N VAL A 222 -19.25 -8.09 1.34
CA VAL A 222 -19.55 -9.52 1.10
C VAL A 222 -18.51 -10.44 1.75
#